data_AF-A0A940UUN3-F1
#
_entry.id   AF-A0A940UUN3-F1
#
_cell.length_a   1.000
_cell.length_b   1.000
_cell.length_c   1.000
_cell.angle_alpha   90.00
_cell.angle_beta   90.00
_cell.angle_gamma   90.00
#
_symmetry.space_group_name_H-M   'P 1'
#
loop_
_entity.id
_entity.type
_entity.pdbx_description
1 polymer ?
#
loop_
_entity_poly.entity_id
_entity_poly.type
_entity_poly.pdbx_seq_one_letter_code
_entity_poly.pdbx_strand_id
1 'polypeptide(L)' 'MPGDQALFNMGLIYASQNYLRKDYRRSRSMFQRVVREYPQSPLVAQSRTWMGILSVIERSKEADIEVEQTKKKLGR' A
#
# COMPACT_ATOMS: atom_id res chain seq x y z
N MET A 1 4.28 5.35 20.61
CA MET A 1 5.26 4.46 21.29
C MET A 1 6.29 4.02 20.27
N PRO A 2 7.57 3.76 20.59
CA PRO A 2 8.57 3.46 19.55
C PRO A 2 8.16 2.41 18.50
N GLY A 3 7.35 1.41 18.88
CA GLY A 3 6.80 0.39 17.97
C GLY A 3 5.77 0.88 16.94
N ASP A 4 4.90 1.84 17.27
CA ASP A 4 3.90 2.35 16.31
C ASP A 4 4.57 3.15 15.18
N GLN A 5 5.52 4.01 15.55
CA GLN A 5 6.36 4.78 14.63
C GLN A 5 7.22 3.86 13.76
N ALA A 6 7.81 2.81 14.33
CA ALA A 6 8.61 1.85 13.57
C ALA A 6 7.78 1.16 12.48
N LEU A 7 6.59 0.65 12.83
CA LEU A 7 5.69 0.04 11.84
C LEU A 7 5.23 1.03 10.78
N PHE A 8 4.84 2.24 11.20
CA PHE A 8 4.42 3.28 10.27
C PHE A 8 5.52 3.64 9.26
N ASN A 9 6.74 3.84 9.73
CA ASN A 9 7.88 4.17 8.88
C ASN A 9 8.27 3.02 7.95
N MET A 10 8.20 1.77 8.40
CA MET A 10 8.38 0.61 7.53
C MET A 10 7.31 0.57 6.42
N GLY A 11 6.06 0.91 6.76
CA GLY A 11 4.98 1.07 5.78
C GLY A 11 5.33 2.08 4.69
N LEU A 12 5.84 3.26 5.08
CA LEU A 12 6.27 4.30 4.14
C LEU A 12 7.43 3.85 3.26
N ILE A 13 8.45 3.18 3.83
CA ILE A 13 9.60 2.68 3.06
C ILE A 13 9.14 1.68 1.99
N TYR A 14 8.28 0.73 2.35
CA TYR A 14 7.75 -0.23 1.39
C TYR A 14 6.85 0.39 0.32
N ALA A 15 6.22 1.55 0.58
CA ALA A 15 5.41 2.29 -0.40
C ALA A 15 6.25 3.21 -1.30
N SER A 16 7.47 3.56 -0.88
CA SER A 16 8.30 4.55 -1.57
C SER A 16 8.65 4.12 -2.99
N GLN A 17 8.45 5.01 -3.96
CA GLN A 17 8.85 4.78 -5.37
C GLN A 17 10.36 4.67 -5.54
N ASN A 18 11.13 5.30 -4.65
CA ASN A 18 12.59 5.29 -4.68
C ASN A 18 13.17 4.02 -4.05
N TYR A 19 12.33 3.17 -3.46
CA TYR A 19 12.77 1.88 -2.95
C TYR A 19 12.68 0.82 -4.04
N LEU A 20 13.83 0.30 -4.49
CA LEU A 20 13.88 -0.74 -5.54
C LEU A 20 13.05 -1.99 -5.21
N ARG A 21 12.85 -2.28 -3.92
CA ARG A 21 12.06 -3.42 -3.43
C ARG A 21 10.69 -2.98 -2.91
N LYS A 22 10.13 -1.90 -3.46
CA LYS A 22 8.77 -1.42 -3.17
C LYS A 22 7.79 -2.58 -3.25
N ASP A 23 7.02 -2.74 -2.18
CA ASP A 23 6.07 -3.84 -2.02
C ASP A 23 4.83 -3.28 -1.30
N TYR A 24 3.81 -2.93 -2.09
CA TYR A 24 2.58 -2.33 -1.58
C TYR A 24 1.82 -3.26 -0.64
N ARG A 25 1.94 -4.57 -0.81
CA ARG A 25 1.34 -5.56 0.08
C ARG A 25 2.03 -5.56 1.44
N ARG A 26 3.37 -5.53 1.47
CA ARG A 26 4.13 -5.39 2.73
C ARG A 26 3.87 -4.04 3.39
N SER A 27 3.82 -2.96 2.61
CA SER A 27 3.47 -1.63 3.11
C SER A 27 2.11 -1.64 3.83
N ARG A 28 1.08 -2.16 3.17
CA ARG A 28 -0.26 -2.30 3.74
C ARG A 28 -0.26 -3.14 5.02
N SER A 29 0.50 -4.23 5.05
CA SER A 29 0.64 -5.08 6.24
C SER A 29 1.20 -4.30 7.44
N MET A 30 2.20 -3.44 7.23
CA MET A 30 2.75 -2.63 8.32
C MET A 30 1.73 -1.62 8.86
N PHE A 31 0.98 -0.94 7.99
CA PHE A 31 -0.08 -0.02 8.42
C PHE A 31 -1.23 -0.76 9.13
N GLN A 32 -1.61 -1.96 8.67
CA GLN A 32 -2.61 -2.79 9.34
C GLN A 32 -2.18 -3.13 10.77
N ARG A 33 -0.89 -3.40 10.99
CA ARG A 33 -0.33 -3.65 12.32
C ARG A 33 -0.38 -2.43 13.22
N VAL A 34 -0.15 -1.20 12.71
CA VAL A 34 -0.36 0.03 13.50
C VAL A 34 -1.80 0.08 14.03
N VAL A 35 -2.79 -0.16 13.17
CA VAL A 35 -4.22 -0.12 13.55
C VAL A 35 -4.58 -1.22 14.56
N ARG A 36 -4.02 -2.43 14.41
CA ARG A 36 -4.37 -3.59 15.25
C ARG A 36 -3.61 -3.60 16.58
N GLU A 37 -2.30 -3.36 16.54
CA GLU A 37 -1.39 -3.51 17.69
C GLU A 37 -1.31 -2.21 18.50
N TYR A 38 -1.60 -1.05 17.90
CA TYR A 38 -1.55 0.26 18.54
C TYR A 38 -2.81 1.10 18.29
N PRO A 39 -4.01 0.63 18.69
CA PRO A 39 -5.28 1.28 18.36
C PRO A 39 -5.44 2.69 18.94
N GLN A 40 -4.67 3.05 19.98
CA GLN A 40 -4.66 4.39 20.59
C GLN A 40 -3.59 5.31 19.98
N SER A 41 -2.81 4.83 19.00
CA SER A 41 -1.74 5.63 18.39
C SER A 41 -2.34 6.77 17.55
N PRO A 42 -1.75 7.99 17.58
CA PRO A 42 -2.15 9.06 16.68
C PRO A 42 -1.92 8.71 15.19
N LEU A 43 -1.15 7.65 14.91
CA LEU A 43 -0.84 7.18 13.55
C LEU A 43 -1.94 6.30 12.95
N VAL A 44 -2.98 5.94 13.69
CA VAL A 44 -4.06 5.06 13.19
C VAL A 44 -4.78 5.68 12.01
N ALA A 45 -5.16 6.96 12.09
CA ALA A 45 -5.86 7.65 11.01
C ALA A 45 -5.00 7.75 9.73
N GLN A 46 -3.72 8.09 9.90
CA GLN A 46 -2.78 8.14 8.79
C GLN A 46 -2.54 6.74 8.18
N SER A 47 -2.41 5.71 9.00
CA SER A 47 -2.26 4.32 8.55
C SER A 47 -3.45 3.86 7.70
N ARG A 48 -4.69 4.15 8.13
CA ARG A 48 -5.90 3.86 7.35
C ARG A 48 -5.92 4.62 6.02
N THR A 49 -5.50 5.88 6.03
CA THR A 49 -5.40 6.70 4.81
C THR A 49 -4.43 6.07 3.81
N TRP A 50 -3.23 5.67 4.26
CA TRP A 50 -2.27 4.96 3.42
C TRP A 50 -2.81 3.64 2.88
N MET A 51 -3.52 2.86 3.69
CA MET A 51 -4.17 1.63 3.21
C MET A 51 -5.18 1.92 2.08
N GLY A 52 -5.93 3.02 2.16
CA GLY A 52 -6.83 3.47 1.09
C GLY A 52 -6.07 3.84 -0.19
N ILE A 53 -5.00 4.62 -0.07
CA ILE A 53 -4.13 5.02 -1.20
C ILE A 53 -3.55 3.77 -1.89
N LEU A 54 -3.00 2.83 -1.12
CA LEU A 54 -2.44 1.60 -1.66
C LEU A 54 -3.49 0.77 -2.41
N SER A 55 -4.72 0.73 -1.90
CA SER A 55 -5.82 0.03 -2.55
C SER A 55 -6.24 0.68 -3.88
N VAL A 56 -6.15 2.00 -4.00
CA VAL A 56 -6.37 2.69 -5.28
C VAL A 56 -5.25 2.33 -6.28
N ILE A 57 -4.00 2.36 -5.83
CA ILE A 57 -2.84 2.00 -6.68
C ILE A 57 -2.93 0.56 -7.19
N GLU A 58 -3.34 -0.38 -6.34
CA GLU A 58 -3.55 -1.78 -6.72
C GLU A 58 -4.61 -1.90 -7.84
N ARG A 59 -5.78 -1.28 -7.65
CA ARG A 59 -6.86 -1.29 -8.66
C ARG A 59 -6.46 -0.63 -9.98
N SER A 60 -5.71 0.47 -9.94
CA SER A 60 -5.23 1.13 -11.16
C SER A 60 -4.34 0.21 -11.99
N LYS A 61 -3.45 -0.56 -11.36
CA LYS A 61 -2.61 -1.53 -12.07
C LYS A 61 -3.41 -2.67 -12.70
N GLU A 62 -4.44 -3.15 -12.02
CA GLU A 62 -5.32 -4.20 -12.54
C GLU A 62 -6.06 -3.72 -13.80
N ALA A 63 -6.58 -2.49 -13.78
CA ALA A 63 -7.25 -1.88 -14.92
C ALA A 63 -6.31 -1.71 -16.13
N ASP A 64 -5.07 -1.27 -15.91
CA ASP A 64 -4.07 -1.12 -16.98
C ASP A 64 -3.76 -2.47 -17.67
N ILE A 65 -3.65 -3.54 -16.87
CA ILE A 65 -3.42 -4.91 -17.38
C ILE A 65 -4.61 -5.39 -18.22
N GLU A 66 -5.84 -5.15 -17.77
CA GLU A 66 -7.06 -5.57 -18.48
C GLU A 66 -7.20 -4.85 -19.83
N VAL A 67 -6.94 -3.55 -19.88
CA VAL A 67 -6.94 -2.76 -21.12
C VAL A 67 -5.92 -3.30 -22.12
N GLU A 68 -4.70 -3.60 -21.66
CA GLU A 68 -3.63 -4.14 -22.51
C GLU A 68 -3.98 -5.53 -23.06
N GLN A 69 -4.56 -6.41 -22.24
CA GLN A 69 -5.03 -7.72 -22.68
C GLN A 69 -6.15 -7.62 -23.71
N THR A 70 -7.07 -6.69 -23.53
CA THR A 70 -8.20 -6.47 -24.45
C THR A 70 -7.72 -5.98 -25.80
N LYS A 71 -6.78 -5.02 -25.84
CA LYS A 71 -6.14 -4.56 -27.09
C LYS A 71 -5.47 -5.71 -27.86
N LYS A 72 -4.74 -6.59 -27.16
CA LYS A 72 -4.10 -7.76 -27.79
C LYS A 72 -5.08 -8.77 -28.38
N LYS A 73 -6.27 -8.92 -27.79
CA LYS A 73 -7.33 -9.80 -28.29
C LYS A 73 -8.03 -9.22 -29.52
N LEU A 74 -8.25 -7.90 -29.55
CA LEU A 74 -8.91 -7.21 -30.66
C LEU A 74 -8.00 -6.96 -31.87
N GLY A 75 -6.68 -6.94 -31.67
CA GLY A 75 -5.68 -6.80 -32.73
C GLY A 75 -5.25 -8.14 -33.38
N ARG A 76 -5.93 -9.24 -33.06
CA ARG A 76 -5.80 -10.56 -33.70
C ARG A 76 -7.08 -10.86 -34.47
#